data_AF-A0A8C9IBF6-F1
#
_entry.id   AF-A0A8C9IBF6-F1
#
_cell.length_a   1.000
_cell.length_b   1.000
_cell.length_c   1.000
_cell.angle_alpha   90.00
_cell.angle_beta   90.00
_cell.angle_gamma   90.00
#
_symmetry.space_group_name_H-M   'P 1'
#
loop_
_entity.id
_entity.type
_entity.pdbx_description
1 polymer ?
#
loop_
_entity_poly.entity_id
_entity_poly.type
_entity_poly.pdbx_seq_one_letter_code
_entity_poly.pdbx_strand_id
1 'polypeptide(L)'
;MASLLAKDAYLQSLAKKICSHSGPEQQARTRAGKTRGSEAAEPPKKKRKKTQKKFREREEKAAEHKAKSLREKSPAASGARRPEAAKEEAAWASSSAGNPADGLATEPESVFALDVLRQRLREKIQEAGGQGSAKELCPAALERKRRRKQERDRKKRKRKELRAKEKARKAEEAAEARDAVGPTPEGACTEPREPPGLIFNKVEVSEDEPASKAQRRKEKRQRVKGNLTPLTGRNYRQLLERLQARQSRLDELRDQDEGKAQELEAKMKWTNLLYKAEGVKIRDDERLLQEALKRKEKRRAQRQRRWEKRTAGVVEKMQQRQDRRRQNLRRKKAARAERRLLRARKKGRILPQDLERAGLV
;
A
#
# COMPACT_ATOMS: atom_id res chain seq x y z
N MET A 1 -37.70 15.57 -40.54
CA MET A 1 -36.70 14.58 -40.04
C MET A 1 -35.39 14.81 -40.79
N ALA A 2 -34.41 15.51 -40.19
CA ALA A 2 -33.13 15.75 -40.86
C ALA A 2 -32.41 14.42 -41.15
N SER A 3 -32.07 14.19 -42.42
CA SER A 3 -31.43 12.96 -42.90
C SER A 3 -30.10 12.72 -42.19
N LEU A 4 -29.72 11.45 -42.01
CA LEU A 4 -28.48 11.07 -41.33
C LEU A 4 -27.25 11.71 -41.95
N LEU A 5 -27.26 11.92 -43.27
CA LEU A 5 -26.21 12.61 -44.02
C LEU A 5 -26.02 14.06 -43.57
N ALA A 6 -27.10 14.77 -43.23
CA ALA A 6 -27.02 16.15 -42.74
C ALA A 6 -26.39 16.22 -41.34
N LYS A 7 -26.64 15.21 -40.50
CA LYS A 7 -26.03 15.10 -39.17
C LYS A 7 -24.55 14.76 -39.25
N ASP A 8 -24.16 13.87 -40.17
CA ASP A 8 -22.76 13.53 -40.40
C ASP A 8 -21.98 14.71 -41.00
N ALA A 9 -22.56 15.45 -41.95
CA ALA A 9 -21.94 16.66 -42.49
C ALA A 9 -21.71 17.71 -41.38
N TYR A 10 -22.68 17.87 -40.48
CA TYR A 10 -22.55 18.77 -39.32
C TYR A 10 -21.41 18.33 -38.39
N LEU A 11 -21.33 17.04 -38.03
CA LEU A 11 -20.27 16.51 -37.16
C LEU A 11 -18.88 16.61 -37.79
N GLN A 12 -18.77 16.37 -39.09
CA GLN A 12 -17.52 16.54 -39.83
C GLN A 12 -17.09 18.02 -39.88
N SER A 13 -18.03 18.94 -40.05
CA SER A 13 -17.73 20.39 -40.00
C SER A 13 -17.27 20.84 -38.60
N LEU A 14 -17.88 20.29 -37.56
CA LEU A 14 -17.53 20.55 -36.17
C LEU A 14 -16.12 20.02 -35.84
N ALA A 15 -15.80 18.80 -36.30
CA ALA A 15 -14.47 18.22 -36.14
C ALA A 15 -13.39 19.04 -36.84
N LYS A 16 -13.64 19.52 -38.07
CA LYS A 16 -12.71 20.41 -38.79
C LYS A 16 -12.45 21.71 -38.03
N LYS A 17 -13.50 22.32 -37.44
CA LYS A 17 -13.39 23.54 -36.64
C LYS A 17 -12.59 23.36 -35.35
N ILE A 18 -12.75 22.22 -34.68
CA ILE A 18 -12.03 21.92 -33.43
C ILE A 18 -10.57 21.56 -33.70
N CYS A 19 -10.30 20.80 -34.76
CA CYS A 19 -8.94 20.38 -35.11
C CYS A 19 -8.08 21.55 -35.64
N SER A 20 -8.68 22.53 -36.34
CA SER A 20 -7.94 23.70 -36.84
C SER A 20 -7.54 24.71 -35.74
N HIS A 21 -8.09 24.59 -34.52
CA HIS A 21 -7.78 25.49 -33.39
C HIS A 21 -6.71 24.95 -32.43
N SER A 22 -5.94 23.93 -32.85
CA SER A 22 -4.86 23.37 -32.03
C SER A 22 -3.47 23.85 -32.44
N GLY A 23 -3.09 25.03 -31.91
CA GLY A 23 -1.69 25.38 -31.62
C GLY A 23 -1.02 26.40 -32.57
N PRO A 24 -0.20 27.33 -32.05
CA PRO A 24 0.58 28.23 -32.88
C PRO A 24 1.65 27.46 -33.67
N GLU A 25 1.67 27.80 -34.95
CA GLU A 25 2.64 27.53 -36.01
C GLU A 25 4.07 27.26 -35.53
N GLN A 26 4.57 26.04 -35.77
CA GLN A 26 5.99 25.73 -35.64
C GLN A 26 6.72 26.25 -36.87
N GLN A 27 7.42 27.36 -36.73
CA GLN A 27 8.31 27.91 -37.74
C GLN A 27 9.32 26.84 -38.22
N ALA A 28 9.30 26.58 -39.52
CA ALA A 28 10.21 25.68 -40.20
C ALA A 28 11.66 26.16 -40.05
N ARG A 29 12.53 25.33 -39.48
CA ARG A 29 13.98 25.54 -39.53
C ARG A 29 14.51 24.98 -40.83
N THR A 30 15.08 25.87 -41.62
CA THR A 30 15.80 25.60 -42.87
C THR A 30 16.91 24.57 -42.64
N ARG A 31 16.99 23.59 -43.55
CA ARG A 31 18.12 22.66 -43.65
C ARG A 31 19.20 23.32 -44.50
N ALA A 32 20.30 23.75 -43.89
CA ALA A 32 21.52 24.10 -44.59
C ALA A 32 22.50 22.92 -44.49
N GLY A 33 22.81 22.32 -45.63
CA GLY A 33 23.86 21.32 -45.75
C GLY A 33 25.25 21.96 -45.80
N LYS A 34 26.25 21.27 -45.27
CA LYS A 34 27.62 21.33 -45.78
C LYS A 34 28.34 20.01 -45.52
N THR A 35 29.07 19.61 -46.54
CA THR A 35 29.74 18.35 -46.84
C THR A 35 31.17 18.28 -46.28
N ARG A 36 31.60 17.05 -45.93
CA ARG A 36 32.99 16.46 -45.90
C ARG A 36 34.07 17.15 -45.03
N GLY A 37 34.98 16.46 -44.33
CA GLY A 37 35.33 15.03 -44.24
C GLY A 37 36.46 14.76 -43.23
N SER A 38 36.80 13.45 -43.07
CA SER A 38 37.99 12.79 -42.46
C SER A 38 38.32 13.10 -40.99
N GLU A 39 38.88 12.25 -40.14
CA GLU A 39 39.15 10.81 -40.01
C GLU A 39 39.64 10.64 -38.55
N ALA A 40 39.53 9.42 -38.01
CA ALA A 40 40.24 8.91 -36.82
C ALA A 40 39.87 9.44 -35.40
N ALA A 41 39.90 8.47 -34.47
CA ALA A 41 39.86 8.54 -32.99
C ALA A 41 38.50 8.34 -32.26
N GLU A 42 38.59 7.45 -31.28
CA GLU A 42 37.59 6.76 -30.45
C GLU A 42 36.66 7.63 -29.57
N PRO A 43 35.57 7.07 -28.99
CA PRO A 43 34.41 7.84 -28.57
C PRO A 43 34.52 8.42 -27.14
N PRO A 44 34.15 9.69 -26.89
CA PRO A 44 34.06 10.23 -25.54
C PRO A 44 32.70 10.02 -24.87
N LYS A 45 32.80 9.91 -23.54
CA LYS A 45 31.81 9.49 -22.54
C LYS A 45 30.59 10.41 -22.43
N LYS A 46 29.39 9.82 -22.37
CA LYS A 46 28.10 10.47 -22.05
C LYS A 46 28.10 11.08 -20.63
N LYS A 47 28.11 12.42 -20.53
CA LYS A 47 27.78 13.15 -19.28
C LYS A 47 26.33 13.65 -19.28
N ARG A 48 25.69 13.44 -18.12
CA ARG A 48 24.30 13.73 -17.78
C ARG A 48 24.07 15.24 -17.64
N LYS A 49 23.04 15.79 -18.28
CA LYS A 49 22.52 17.14 -18.01
C LYS A 49 21.03 17.06 -17.64
N LYS A 50 20.74 16.83 -16.35
CA LYS A 50 19.38 16.93 -15.79
C LYS A 50 19.39 17.22 -14.29
N THR A 51 19.92 18.38 -13.89
CA THR A 51 19.76 18.92 -12.51
C THR A 51 20.07 20.42 -12.48
N GLN A 52 19.24 21.25 -13.11
CA GLN A 52 19.25 22.71 -12.82
C GLN A 52 17.85 23.30 -12.63
N LYS A 53 16.77 22.58 -12.96
CA LYS A 53 15.39 23.08 -12.78
C LYS A 53 14.82 22.91 -11.36
N LYS A 54 15.60 22.42 -10.39
CA LYS A 54 15.14 22.14 -9.00
C LYS A 54 15.73 23.06 -7.92
N PHE A 55 16.67 23.94 -8.27
CA PHE A 55 17.24 24.88 -7.29
C PHE A 55 16.47 26.20 -7.24
N ARG A 56 15.98 26.72 -8.37
CA ARG A 56 15.20 27.97 -8.43
C ARG A 56 13.90 27.94 -7.62
N GLU A 57 13.17 26.82 -7.64
CA GLU A 57 11.90 26.68 -6.93
C GLU A 57 12.05 26.56 -5.39
N ARG A 58 13.28 26.37 -4.89
CA ARG A 58 13.58 26.23 -3.46
C ARG A 58 14.02 27.56 -2.83
N GLU A 59 14.61 28.46 -3.60
CA GLU A 59 15.01 29.80 -3.14
C GLU A 59 13.79 30.73 -3.01
N GLU A 60 12.84 30.66 -3.95
CA GLU A 60 11.60 31.45 -3.87
C GLU A 60 10.76 31.10 -2.62
N LYS A 61 10.74 29.83 -2.23
CA LYS A 61 10.01 29.37 -1.04
C LYS A 61 10.74 29.68 0.28
N ALA A 62 12.05 29.94 0.25
CA ALA A 62 12.81 30.31 1.44
C ALA A 62 12.69 31.82 1.75
N ALA A 63 12.53 32.66 0.72
CA ALA A 63 12.36 34.10 0.86
C ALA A 63 11.00 34.49 1.47
N GLU A 64 9.90 33.79 1.09
CA GLU A 64 8.56 34.09 1.62
C GLU A 64 8.39 33.80 3.13
N HIS A 65 9.19 32.88 3.68
CA HIS A 65 9.13 32.53 5.11
C HIS A 65 9.98 33.44 6.01
N LYS A 66 10.92 34.22 5.47
CA LYS A 66 11.69 35.20 6.23
C LYS A 66 11.00 36.57 6.37
N ALA A 67 10.07 36.91 5.47
CA ALA A 67 9.35 38.19 5.52
C ALA A 67 8.21 38.23 6.57
N LYS A 68 7.83 37.07 7.15
CA LYS A 68 6.69 36.98 8.09
C LYS A 68 7.07 36.88 9.57
N SER A 69 8.37 36.89 9.91
CA SER A 69 8.83 36.73 11.30
C SER A 69 9.49 37.96 11.92
N LEU A 70 9.33 39.15 11.32
CA LEU A 70 10.01 40.39 11.75
C LEU A 70 9.06 41.53 12.17
N ARG A 71 7.80 41.23 12.48
CA ARG A 71 6.88 42.21 13.05
C ARG A 71 6.08 41.56 14.15
N GLU A 72 6.58 41.71 15.37
CA GLU A 72 5.84 41.90 16.64
C GLU A 72 6.66 41.36 17.83
N LYS A 73 7.35 42.28 18.51
CA LYS A 73 7.76 42.16 19.90
C LYS A 73 7.45 43.49 20.61
N SER A 74 6.42 43.43 21.49
CA SER A 74 6.29 44.07 22.83
C SER A 74 6.13 45.62 22.91
N PRO A 75 5.61 46.23 24.02
CA PRO A 75 5.56 45.69 25.40
C PRO A 75 4.37 46.06 26.36
N ALA A 76 4.40 45.39 27.54
CA ALA A 76 4.15 45.86 28.92
C ALA A 76 2.75 45.88 29.62
N ALA A 77 2.81 45.45 30.91
CA ALA A 77 1.93 45.65 32.09
C ALA A 77 0.53 44.98 32.07
N SER A 78 -0.06 44.41 33.12
CA SER A 78 0.07 44.38 34.60
C SER A 78 -0.67 43.12 35.10
N GLY A 79 -0.25 42.39 36.14
CA GLY A 79 -0.62 42.69 37.53
C GLY A 79 -1.87 41.93 38.02
N ALA A 80 -1.64 41.00 38.96
CA ALA A 80 -2.51 40.62 40.08
C ALA A 80 -3.70 39.61 39.94
N ARG A 81 -3.60 38.58 40.80
CA ARG A 81 -4.63 37.94 41.66
C ARG A 81 -5.39 36.67 41.19
N ARG A 82 -4.99 35.55 41.81
CA ARG A 82 -5.82 34.40 42.26
C ARG A 82 -7.00 34.88 43.15
N PRO A 83 -8.02 34.04 43.32
CA PRO A 83 -8.14 33.38 44.63
C PRO A 83 -8.44 31.86 44.59
N GLU A 84 -7.96 31.18 45.63
CA GLU A 84 -8.39 29.88 46.13
C GLU A 84 -9.34 30.11 47.33
N ALA A 85 -10.36 29.26 47.48
CA ALA A 85 -11.11 28.87 48.69
C ALA A 85 -12.27 27.97 48.21
N ALA A 86 -12.75 26.92 48.87
CA ALA A 86 -12.32 26.17 50.04
C ALA A 86 -13.04 24.80 49.99
N LYS A 87 -12.50 23.85 50.78
CA LYS A 87 -13.02 22.51 51.12
C LYS A 87 -14.44 22.55 51.71
N GLU A 88 -15.23 21.51 51.47
CA GLU A 88 -15.84 20.67 52.53
C GLU A 88 -16.07 19.24 52.03
N GLU A 89 -15.67 18.30 52.88
CA GLU A 89 -15.89 16.85 52.86
C GLU A 89 -17.12 16.55 53.73
N ALA A 90 -18.03 15.71 53.25
CA ALA A 90 -18.93 14.96 54.12
C ALA A 90 -19.32 13.65 53.41
N ALA A 91 -18.66 12.58 53.85
CA ALA A 91 -19.08 11.21 53.62
C ALA A 91 -20.46 10.96 54.23
N TRP A 92 -21.36 10.36 53.45
CA TRP A 92 -22.39 9.48 53.99
C TRP A 92 -22.45 8.20 53.16
N ALA A 93 -22.50 7.10 53.89
CA ALA A 93 -22.35 5.74 53.44
C ALA A 93 -23.56 5.20 52.67
N SER A 94 -23.26 4.26 51.77
CA SER A 94 -23.86 2.91 51.68
C SER A 94 -25.37 2.72 51.87
N SER A 95 -26.05 2.36 50.77
CA SER A 95 -27.13 1.36 50.70
C SER A 95 -27.35 1.04 49.22
N SER A 96 -26.91 -0.10 48.67
CA SER A 96 -27.46 -1.45 48.81
C SER A 96 -28.97 -1.53 48.54
N ALA A 97 -29.32 -1.91 47.30
CA ALA A 97 -30.52 -2.64 46.85
C ALA A 97 -30.71 -2.34 45.36
N GLY A 98 -30.78 -3.26 44.40
CA GLY A 98 -30.67 -4.71 44.39
C GLY A 98 -30.67 -5.15 42.92
N ASN A 99 -29.96 -6.25 42.61
CA ASN A 99 -30.26 -7.01 41.40
C ASN A 99 -31.65 -7.65 41.57
N PRO A 100 -32.42 -7.82 40.48
CA PRO A 100 -33.23 -9.00 40.33
C PRO A 100 -32.62 -9.87 39.23
N ALA A 101 -32.12 -11.04 39.63
CA ALA A 101 -31.91 -12.13 38.70
C ALA A 101 -33.24 -12.89 38.53
N ASP A 102 -33.46 -13.30 37.28
CA ASP A 102 -34.31 -14.39 36.79
C ASP A 102 -35.84 -14.18 36.64
N GLY A 103 -36.23 -13.93 35.38
CA GLY A 103 -36.91 -14.97 34.59
C GLY A 103 -38.40 -14.80 34.29
N LEU A 104 -38.76 -14.24 33.12
CA LEU A 104 -39.73 -14.81 32.15
C LEU A 104 -40.03 -13.84 30.98
N ALA A 105 -39.48 -14.20 29.81
CA ALA A 105 -39.95 -13.94 28.45
C ALA A 105 -40.69 -12.62 28.12
N THR A 106 -39.95 -11.67 27.53
CA THR A 106 -40.46 -10.91 26.37
C THR A 106 -39.32 -10.79 25.35
N GLU A 107 -38.89 -11.96 24.86
CA GLU A 107 -38.06 -12.11 23.65
C GLU A 107 -38.98 -12.14 22.42
N PRO A 108 -39.45 -10.97 21.96
CA PRO A 108 -39.49 -10.76 20.51
C PRO A 108 -38.94 -9.39 20.08
N GLU A 109 -38.74 -8.43 20.99
CA GLU A 109 -38.36 -7.06 20.62
C GLU A 109 -36.84 -6.89 20.38
N SER A 110 -36.01 -7.77 20.98
CA SER A 110 -34.54 -7.74 20.82
C SER A 110 -34.11 -8.18 19.41
N VAL A 111 -34.74 -9.23 18.89
CA VAL A 111 -34.45 -9.81 17.58
C VAL A 111 -34.98 -8.91 16.46
N PHE A 112 -36.18 -8.37 16.62
CA PHE A 112 -36.73 -7.38 15.67
C PHE A 112 -35.91 -6.09 15.64
N ALA A 113 -35.44 -5.59 16.79
CA ALA A 113 -34.55 -4.43 16.83
C ALA A 113 -33.20 -4.70 16.11
N LEU A 114 -32.64 -5.90 16.28
CA LEU A 114 -31.42 -6.33 15.57
C LEU A 114 -31.65 -6.49 14.07
N ASP A 115 -32.80 -6.99 13.64
CA ASP A 115 -33.11 -7.18 12.23
C ASP A 115 -33.41 -5.84 11.53
N VAL A 116 -34.08 -4.91 12.21
CA VAL A 116 -34.22 -3.52 11.74
C VAL A 116 -32.85 -2.84 11.63
N LEU A 117 -31.94 -3.08 12.57
CA LEU A 117 -30.58 -2.56 12.52
C LEU A 117 -29.77 -3.17 11.36
N ARG A 118 -29.92 -4.48 11.12
CA ARG A 118 -29.32 -5.18 9.99
C ARG A 118 -29.87 -4.68 8.65
N GLN A 119 -31.17 -4.41 8.57
CA GLN A 119 -31.81 -3.84 7.38
C GLN A 119 -31.30 -2.43 7.12
N ARG A 120 -31.28 -1.55 8.13
CA ARG A 120 -30.70 -0.20 8.02
C ARG A 120 -29.22 -0.23 7.65
N LEU A 121 -28.45 -1.19 8.17
CA LEU A 121 -27.04 -1.36 7.81
C LEU A 121 -26.90 -1.79 6.35
N ARG A 122 -27.75 -2.71 5.87
CA ARG A 122 -27.77 -3.14 4.46
C ARG A 122 -28.12 -1.97 3.53
N GLU A 123 -29.17 -1.21 3.85
CA GLU A 123 -29.55 0.01 3.12
C GLU A 123 -28.40 1.01 3.07
N LYS A 124 -27.77 1.27 4.21
CA LYS A 124 -26.64 2.22 4.31
C LYS A 124 -25.38 1.73 3.58
N ILE A 125 -25.13 0.42 3.54
CA ILE A 125 -24.08 -0.20 2.73
C ILE A 125 -24.42 -0.10 1.24
N GLN A 126 -25.69 -0.21 0.86
CA GLN A 126 -26.14 -0.08 -0.52
C GLN A 126 -26.06 1.39 -1.01
N GLU A 127 -26.47 2.35 -0.17
CA GLU A 127 -26.33 3.78 -0.40
C GLU A 127 -24.86 4.22 -0.48
N ALA A 128 -24.02 3.75 0.45
CA ALA A 128 -22.58 3.99 0.43
C ALA A 128 -21.88 3.25 -0.73
N GLY A 129 -22.38 2.06 -1.08
CA GLY A 129 -21.92 1.25 -2.21
C GLY A 129 -22.29 1.84 -3.56
N GLY A 130 -23.38 2.61 -3.63
CA GLY A 130 -23.85 3.34 -4.80
C GLY A 130 -22.99 4.56 -5.14
N GLN A 131 -22.31 5.17 -4.17
CA GLN A 131 -21.46 6.35 -4.40
C GLN A 131 -19.98 6.01 -4.67
N GLY A 132 -19.58 4.74 -4.53
CA GLY A 132 -18.20 4.28 -4.73
C GLY A 132 -17.96 3.31 -5.89
N SER A 133 -19.00 2.74 -6.51
CA SER A 133 -18.83 1.66 -7.49
C SER A 133 -19.57 1.84 -8.82
N ALA A 134 -20.22 2.98 -9.08
CA ALA A 134 -20.98 3.22 -10.31
C ALA A 134 -20.17 3.22 -11.63
N LYS A 135 -18.84 3.01 -11.57
CA LYS A 135 -17.99 2.80 -12.75
C LYS A 135 -17.66 1.32 -13.00
N GLU A 136 -18.05 0.43 -12.09
CA GLU A 136 -18.19 -0.99 -12.34
C GLU A 136 -19.69 -1.30 -12.47
N LEU A 137 -20.06 -2.17 -13.40
CA LEU A 137 -21.44 -2.57 -13.71
C LEU A 137 -22.24 -1.64 -14.63
N CYS A 138 -21.61 -1.02 -15.63
CA CYS A 138 -22.33 -0.94 -16.91
C CYS A 138 -22.57 -2.41 -17.34
N PRO A 139 -23.80 -2.83 -17.71
CA PRO A 139 -24.08 -4.21 -18.11
C PRO A 139 -23.10 -4.70 -19.19
N ALA A 140 -22.68 -3.81 -20.08
CA ALA A 140 -21.65 -4.05 -21.08
C ALA A 140 -20.27 -4.42 -20.48
N ALA A 141 -19.88 -3.84 -19.35
CA ALA A 141 -18.62 -4.16 -18.66
C ALA A 141 -18.68 -5.53 -17.97
N LEU A 142 -19.85 -5.91 -17.43
CA LEU A 142 -20.09 -7.24 -16.86
C LEU A 142 -20.10 -8.33 -17.93
N GLU A 143 -20.76 -8.08 -19.07
CA GLU A 143 -20.74 -8.99 -20.21
C GLU A 143 -19.33 -9.19 -20.76
N ARG A 144 -18.54 -8.13 -20.87
CA ARG A 144 -17.12 -8.22 -21.25
C ARG A 144 -16.30 -9.07 -20.27
N LYS A 145 -16.56 -8.97 -18.96
CA LYS A 145 -15.93 -9.84 -17.94
C LYS A 145 -16.38 -11.30 -18.10
N ARG A 146 -17.67 -11.56 -18.35
CA ARG A 146 -18.21 -12.92 -18.60
C ARG A 146 -17.61 -13.54 -19.86
N ARG A 147 -17.55 -12.81 -20.96
CA ARG A 147 -16.91 -13.24 -22.22
C ARG A 147 -15.43 -13.58 -22.02
N ARG A 148 -14.66 -12.74 -21.33
CA ARG A 148 -13.24 -12.99 -21.00
C ARG A 148 -13.05 -14.23 -20.11
N LYS A 149 -13.97 -14.51 -19.19
CA LYS A 149 -13.93 -15.72 -18.35
C LYS A 149 -14.18 -16.97 -19.19
N GLN A 150 -15.22 -16.97 -20.01
CA GLN A 150 -15.54 -18.08 -20.92
C GLN A 150 -14.40 -18.36 -21.91
N GLU A 151 -13.75 -17.32 -22.45
CA GLU A 151 -12.60 -17.47 -23.35
C GLU A 151 -11.40 -18.12 -22.64
N ARG A 152 -11.10 -17.68 -21.40
CA ARG A 152 -10.05 -18.30 -20.57
C ARG A 152 -10.34 -19.76 -20.28
N ASP A 153 -11.60 -20.10 -20.02
CA ASP A 153 -12.01 -21.47 -19.71
C ASP A 153 -11.95 -22.37 -20.96
N ARG A 154 -12.32 -21.85 -22.14
CA ARG A 154 -12.10 -22.53 -23.44
C ARG A 154 -10.62 -22.79 -23.71
N LYS A 155 -9.74 -21.79 -23.51
CA LYS A 155 -8.28 -21.95 -23.67
C LYS A 155 -7.70 -22.97 -22.69
N LYS A 156 -8.18 -22.98 -21.44
CA LYS A 156 -7.78 -23.99 -20.44
C LYS A 156 -8.22 -25.39 -20.83
N ARG A 157 -9.45 -25.58 -21.34
CA ARG A 157 -9.96 -26.88 -21.82
C ARG A 157 -9.11 -27.40 -22.98
N LYS A 158 -8.87 -26.57 -24.01
CA LYS A 158 -7.99 -26.94 -25.14
C LYS A 158 -6.59 -27.34 -24.69
N ARG A 159 -5.98 -26.59 -23.75
CA ARG A 159 -4.64 -26.94 -23.22
C ARG A 159 -4.64 -28.24 -22.41
N LYS A 160 -5.72 -28.56 -21.69
CA LYS A 160 -5.85 -29.83 -20.98
C LYS A 160 -6.04 -30.99 -21.95
N GLU A 161 -6.85 -30.80 -22.99
CA GLU A 161 -7.09 -31.79 -24.04
C GLU A 161 -5.80 -32.10 -24.82
N LEU A 162 -5.04 -31.08 -25.22
CA LEU A 162 -3.73 -31.28 -25.88
C LEU A 162 -2.75 -32.04 -24.99
N ARG A 163 -2.71 -31.74 -23.68
CA ARG A 163 -1.89 -32.48 -22.72
C ARG A 163 -2.38 -33.91 -22.51
N ALA A 164 -3.69 -34.15 -22.60
CA ALA A 164 -4.25 -35.50 -22.50
C ALA A 164 -3.93 -36.30 -23.77
N LYS A 165 -4.04 -35.69 -24.95
CA LYS A 165 -3.65 -36.28 -26.24
C LYS A 165 -2.15 -36.57 -26.31
N GLU A 166 -1.30 -35.68 -25.81
CA GLU A 166 0.15 -35.93 -25.72
C GLU A 166 0.47 -37.08 -24.76
N LYS A 167 -0.24 -37.16 -23.63
CA LYS A 167 -0.10 -38.28 -22.69
C LYS A 167 -0.64 -39.60 -23.25
N ALA A 168 -1.74 -39.56 -23.99
CA ALA A 168 -2.31 -40.73 -24.65
C ALA A 168 -1.37 -41.23 -25.75
N ARG A 169 -0.87 -40.33 -26.62
CA ARG A 169 0.11 -40.67 -27.66
C ARG A 169 1.41 -41.21 -27.06
N LYS A 170 1.89 -40.64 -25.94
CA LYS A 170 3.06 -41.15 -25.22
C LYS A 170 2.80 -42.50 -24.55
N ALA A 171 1.56 -42.78 -24.15
CA ALA A 171 1.17 -44.07 -23.60
C ALA A 171 1.00 -45.12 -24.71
N GLU A 172 0.47 -44.75 -25.88
CA GLU A 172 0.40 -45.58 -27.08
C GLU A 172 1.80 -45.88 -27.62
N GLU A 173 2.70 -44.89 -27.74
CA GLU A 173 4.11 -45.10 -28.12
C GLU A 173 4.85 -46.00 -27.11
N ALA A 174 4.52 -45.88 -25.81
CA ALA A 174 5.06 -46.76 -24.78
C ALA A 174 4.42 -48.17 -24.76
N ALA A 175 3.25 -48.35 -25.36
CA ALA A 175 2.59 -49.64 -25.53
C ALA A 175 3.01 -50.32 -26.83
N GLU A 176 3.19 -49.58 -27.93
CA GLU A 176 3.73 -50.05 -29.21
C GLU A 176 5.21 -50.45 -29.06
N ALA A 177 5.99 -49.74 -28.24
CA ALA A 177 7.32 -50.18 -27.83
C ALA A 177 7.32 -51.44 -26.94
N ARG A 178 6.17 -51.85 -26.40
CA ARG A 178 5.99 -53.09 -25.64
C ARG A 178 5.43 -54.23 -26.51
N ASP A 179 4.63 -53.93 -27.53
CA ASP A 179 4.09 -54.91 -28.50
C ASP A 179 5.04 -55.22 -29.67
N ALA A 180 6.12 -54.45 -29.86
CA ALA A 180 7.16 -54.74 -30.86
C ALA A 180 8.13 -55.88 -30.47
N VAL A 181 7.91 -56.56 -29.33
CA VAL A 181 8.63 -57.78 -28.96
C VAL A 181 7.63 -58.92 -28.86
N GLY A 182 7.38 -59.56 -30.02
CA GLY A 182 6.59 -60.79 -30.11
C GLY A 182 7.35 -62.04 -29.59
N PRO A 183 6.65 -63.15 -29.31
CA PRO A 183 7.13 -64.25 -28.46
C PRO A 183 7.57 -65.53 -29.21
N THR A 184 8.14 -66.49 -28.42
CA THR A 184 8.39 -67.96 -28.61
C THR A 184 9.61 -68.47 -29.43
N PRO A 185 10.11 -69.72 -29.22
CA PRO A 185 10.18 -70.59 -28.01
C PRO A 185 11.51 -71.40 -27.80
N GLU A 186 11.59 -72.11 -26.66
CA GLU A 186 12.29 -73.38 -26.36
C GLU A 186 13.84 -73.53 -26.29
N GLY A 187 14.32 -74.13 -25.18
CA GLY A 187 15.64 -74.78 -25.12
C GLY A 187 16.25 -75.04 -23.72
N ALA A 188 15.91 -76.21 -23.15
CA ALA A 188 16.72 -77.06 -22.24
C ALA A 188 16.87 -76.75 -20.72
N CYS A 189 16.49 -77.79 -19.96
CA CYS A 189 16.41 -78.01 -18.53
C CYS A 189 17.72 -77.90 -17.72
N THR A 190 17.63 -77.37 -16.49
CA THR A 190 18.15 -78.01 -15.26
C THR A 190 17.43 -77.42 -14.04
N GLU A 191 16.63 -78.22 -13.33
CA GLU A 191 16.04 -77.94 -12.00
C GLU A 191 16.70 -78.88 -10.97
N PRO A 192 16.63 -78.67 -9.63
CA PRO A 192 16.50 -77.43 -8.87
C PRO A 192 17.54 -77.35 -7.72
N ARG A 193 17.98 -76.14 -7.34
CA ARG A 193 18.36 -75.88 -5.94
C ARG A 193 17.85 -74.51 -5.58
N GLU A 194 16.62 -74.49 -5.08
CA GLU A 194 15.99 -73.33 -4.48
C GLU A 194 16.75 -72.94 -3.19
N PRO A 195 17.35 -71.74 -3.09
CA PRO A 195 17.25 -70.97 -1.88
C PRO A 195 15.88 -70.28 -1.86
N PRO A 196 15.19 -70.25 -0.71
CA PRO A 196 13.89 -69.61 -0.60
C PRO A 196 14.04 -68.11 -0.85
N GLY A 197 13.35 -67.64 -1.90
CA GLY A 197 12.85 -66.27 -2.04
C GLY A 197 13.89 -65.15 -1.98
N LEU A 198 14.34 -64.70 -3.15
CA LEU A 198 14.66 -63.28 -3.33
C LEU A 198 13.35 -62.50 -3.19
N ILE A 199 12.96 -62.23 -1.95
CA ILE A 199 11.83 -61.37 -1.59
C ILE A 199 12.11 -60.04 -2.26
N PHE A 200 11.27 -59.69 -3.23
CA PHE A 200 11.26 -58.38 -3.87
C PHE A 200 11.08 -57.34 -2.77
N ASN A 201 12.22 -56.83 -2.29
CA ASN A 201 12.42 -55.69 -1.43
C ASN A 201 11.15 -55.32 -0.65
N LYS A 202 10.98 -55.92 0.53
CA LYS A 202 9.99 -55.50 1.51
C LYS A 202 10.20 -54.00 1.68
N VAL A 203 9.37 -53.20 1.01
CA VAL A 203 9.27 -51.77 1.29
C VAL A 203 8.67 -51.75 2.68
N GLU A 204 9.55 -51.73 3.68
CA GLU A 204 9.22 -51.26 5.01
C GLU A 204 8.79 -49.81 4.80
N VAL A 205 7.50 -49.64 4.57
CA VAL A 205 6.81 -48.39 4.81
C VAL A 205 6.88 -48.23 6.32
N SER A 206 8.00 -47.67 6.81
CA SER A 206 8.09 -47.19 8.17
C SER A 206 6.82 -46.36 8.41
N GLU A 207 6.13 -46.61 9.52
CA GLU A 207 4.92 -45.88 9.93
C GLU A 207 5.18 -44.39 10.22
N ASP A 208 6.43 -43.95 10.05
CA ASP A 208 6.78 -42.54 9.98
C ASP A 208 6.24 -41.94 8.68
N GLU A 209 5.11 -41.26 8.80
CA GLU A 209 4.52 -40.39 7.78
C GLU A 209 5.66 -39.74 6.95
N PRO A 210 5.74 -39.98 5.63
CA PRO A 210 6.90 -39.54 4.86
C PRO A 210 6.96 -38.03 4.93
N ALA A 211 7.91 -37.54 5.75
CA ALA A 211 8.12 -36.13 6.01
C ALA A 211 7.95 -35.36 4.71
N SER A 212 7.04 -34.38 4.73
CA SER A 212 6.60 -33.59 3.57
C SER A 212 7.80 -33.29 2.65
N LYS A 213 7.62 -33.30 1.33
CA LYS A 213 8.70 -33.01 0.36
C LYS A 213 9.52 -31.76 0.72
N ALA A 214 8.91 -30.80 1.43
CA ALA A 214 9.58 -29.63 2.01
C ALA A 214 10.53 -29.96 3.18
N GLN A 215 10.15 -30.83 4.12
CA GLN A 215 11.00 -31.31 5.21
C GLN A 215 12.19 -32.10 4.66
N ARG A 216 11.98 -33.04 3.74
CA ARG A 216 13.08 -33.75 3.05
C ARG A 216 14.07 -32.80 2.37
N ARG A 217 13.58 -31.71 1.75
CA ARG A 217 14.44 -30.67 1.16
C ARG A 217 15.18 -29.85 2.20
N LYS A 218 14.57 -29.57 3.36
CA LYS A 218 15.22 -28.87 4.48
C LYS A 218 16.30 -29.74 5.11
N GLU A 219 16.02 -31.02 5.34
CA GLU A 219 16.98 -31.97 5.89
C GLU A 219 18.17 -32.15 4.95
N LYS A 220 17.93 -32.33 3.64
CA LYS A 220 19.01 -32.34 2.63
C LYS A 220 19.83 -31.04 2.65
N ARG A 221 19.18 -29.89 2.81
CA ARG A 221 19.87 -28.60 2.96
C ARG A 221 20.68 -28.54 4.25
N GLN A 222 20.18 -29.08 5.37
CA GLN A 222 20.92 -29.13 6.63
C GLN A 222 22.12 -30.06 6.54
N ARG A 223 22.02 -31.19 5.86
CA ARG A 223 23.17 -32.09 5.62
C ARG A 223 24.28 -31.40 4.81
N VAL A 224 23.91 -30.64 3.78
CA VAL A 224 24.90 -29.97 2.89
C VAL A 224 25.41 -28.64 3.45
N LYS A 225 24.55 -27.88 4.14
CA LYS A 225 24.81 -26.47 4.50
C LYS A 225 24.83 -26.23 6.01
N GLY A 226 24.58 -27.27 6.81
CA GLY A 226 24.42 -27.18 8.25
C GLY A 226 23.16 -26.42 8.67
N ASN A 227 23.13 -26.06 9.94
CA ASN A 227 22.04 -25.32 10.58
C ASN A 227 22.09 -23.80 10.34
N LEU A 228 22.93 -23.33 9.40
CA LEU A 228 23.09 -21.91 9.13
C LEU A 228 21.94 -21.38 8.27
N THR A 229 20.97 -20.75 8.92
CA THR A 229 19.81 -20.17 8.22
C THR A 229 20.23 -18.95 7.40
N PRO A 230 19.98 -18.86 6.09
CA PRO A 230 20.44 -17.72 5.29
C PRO A 230 19.74 -16.41 5.72
N LEU A 231 20.52 -15.33 5.87
CA LEU A 231 20.03 -14.01 6.26
C LEU A 231 19.26 -13.36 5.12
N THR A 232 17.97 -13.70 5.06
CA THR A 232 17.11 -13.45 3.91
C THR A 232 15.82 -12.76 4.30
N GLY A 233 15.22 -12.07 3.33
CA GLY A 233 13.93 -11.41 3.51
C GLY A 233 14.02 -9.91 3.77
N ARG A 234 12.87 -9.30 4.07
CA ARG A 234 12.70 -7.84 4.18
C ARG A 234 12.54 -7.37 5.63
N ASN A 235 12.64 -8.26 6.62
CA ASN A 235 12.44 -7.94 8.04
C ASN A 235 13.74 -7.42 8.65
N TYR A 236 14.15 -6.21 8.28
CA TYR A 236 15.46 -5.68 8.64
C TYR A 236 15.75 -5.64 10.16
N ARG A 237 14.72 -5.58 11.03
CA ARG A 237 14.91 -5.68 12.49
C ARG A 237 15.37 -7.08 12.91
N GLN A 238 14.60 -8.11 12.53
CA GLN A 238 14.94 -9.51 12.77
C GLN A 238 16.26 -9.91 12.11
N LEU A 239 16.57 -9.37 10.92
CA LEU A 239 17.85 -9.64 10.28
C LEU A 239 19.01 -9.05 11.08
N LEU A 240 18.85 -7.82 11.60
CA LEU A 240 19.87 -7.17 12.41
C LEU A 240 20.08 -7.90 13.73
N GLU A 241 19.01 -8.30 14.41
CA GLU A 241 19.06 -9.10 15.64
C GLU A 241 19.77 -10.46 15.41
N ARG A 242 19.42 -11.16 14.33
CA ARG A 242 20.09 -12.42 13.97
C ARG A 242 21.56 -12.24 13.61
N LEU A 243 21.92 -11.09 13.06
CA LEU A 243 23.29 -10.77 12.70
C LEU A 243 24.11 -10.48 13.96
N GLN A 244 23.58 -9.65 14.84
CA GLN A 244 24.18 -9.36 16.14
C GLN A 244 24.35 -10.63 16.98
N ALA A 245 23.34 -11.51 17.01
CA ALA A 245 23.44 -12.80 17.70
C ALA A 245 24.47 -13.75 17.07
N ARG A 246 24.83 -13.58 15.79
CA ARG A 246 25.93 -14.33 15.17
C ARG A 246 27.28 -13.75 15.52
N GLN A 247 27.39 -12.42 15.51
CA GLN A 247 28.61 -11.74 15.92
C GLN A 247 28.91 -12.02 17.39
N SER A 248 27.94 -11.89 18.28
CA SER A 248 28.13 -12.18 19.71
C SER A 248 28.60 -13.61 19.95
N ARG A 249 28.01 -14.60 19.26
CA ARG A 249 28.47 -16.01 19.34
C ARG A 249 29.87 -16.22 18.82
N LEU A 250 30.29 -15.46 17.80
CA LEU A 250 31.66 -15.54 17.28
C LEU A 250 32.63 -14.85 18.24
N ASP A 251 32.25 -13.72 18.81
CA ASP A 251 33.07 -12.98 19.78
C ASP A 251 33.23 -13.79 21.08
N GLU A 252 32.15 -14.37 21.61
CA GLU A 252 32.19 -15.33 22.73
C GLU A 252 33.12 -16.52 22.45
N LEU A 253 33.13 -17.04 21.22
CA LEU A 253 34.03 -18.12 20.83
C LEU A 253 35.47 -17.66 20.61
N ARG A 254 35.69 -16.42 20.18
CA ARG A 254 37.03 -15.83 20.04
C ARG A 254 37.67 -15.65 21.41
N ASP A 255 36.89 -15.22 22.39
CA ASP A 255 37.35 -15.03 23.77
C ASP A 255 37.73 -16.38 24.42
N GLN A 256 37.08 -17.48 24.02
CA GLN A 256 37.39 -18.83 24.51
C GLN A 256 38.50 -19.52 23.69
N ASP A 257 38.31 -19.60 22.36
CA ASP A 257 39.11 -20.39 21.42
C ASP A 257 39.14 -19.76 20.01
N GLU A 258 40.19 -19.00 19.71
CA GLU A 258 40.34 -18.31 18.41
C GLU A 258 40.28 -19.27 17.21
N GLY A 259 40.86 -20.47 17.32
CA GLY A 259 40.86 -21.46 16.24
C GLY A 259 39.47 -21.95 15.88
N LYS A 260 38.63 -22.26 16.89
CA LYS A 260 37.24 -22.68 16.67
C LYS A 260 36.41 -21.53 16.09
N ALA A 261 36.68 -20.30 16.51
CA ALA A 261 36.01 -19.13 15.95
C ALA A 261 36.33 -18.94 14.46
N GLN A 262 37.60 -19.05 14.07
CA GLN A 262 38.02 -18.95 12.67
C GLN A 262 37.41 -20.05 11.80
N GLU A 263 37.33 -21.28 12.31
CA GLU A 263 36.64 -22.36 11.62
C GLU A 263 35.14 -22.07 11.42
N LEU A 264 34.45 -21.59 12.46
CA LEU A 264 33.05 -21.22 12.34
C LEU A 264 32.86 -20.09 11.34
N GLU A 265 33.68 -19.05 11.38
CA GLU A 265 33.67 -17.99 10.38
C GLU A 265 33.88 -18.51 8.97
N ALA A 266 34.84 -19.41 8.76
CA ALA A 266 35.08 -20.04 7.47
C ALA A 266 33.85 -20.82 7.02
N LYS A 267 33.25 -21.63 7.91
CA LYS A 267 31.98 -22.34 7.66
C LYS A 267 30.86 -21.36 7.30
N MET A 268 30.75 -20.21 7.96
CA MET A 268 29.77 -19.16 7.61
C MET A 268 30.03 -18.56 6.23
N LYS A 269 31.28 -18.22 5.93
CA LYS A 269 31.69 -17.64 4.64
C LYS A 269 31.39 -18.61 3.49
N TRP A 270 31.74 -19.89 3.63
CA TRP A 270 31.49 -20.93 2.61
C TRP A 270 30.00 -21.23 2.42
N THR A 271 29.24 -21.38 3.52
CA THR A 271 27.78 -21.61 3.42
C THR A 271 27.08 -20.40 2.78
N ASN A 272 27.51 -19.18 3.08
CA ASN A 272 27.02 -17.97 2.42
C ASN A 272 27.32 -17.96 0.92
N LEU A 273 28.52 -18.36 0.49
CA LEU A 273 28.84 -18.48 -0.94
C LEU A 273 27.95 -19.53 -1.62
N LEU A 274 27.72 -20.67 -0.98
CA LEU A 274 26.85 -21.72 -1.50
C LEU A 274 25.39 -21.28 -1.62
N TYR A 275 24.88 -20.46 -0.70
CA TYR A 275 23.56 -19.86 -0.81
C TYR A 275 23.49 -18.76 -1.89
N LYS A 276 24.55 -17.95 -2.04
CA LYS A 276 24.65 -16.98 -3.14
C LYS A 276 24.65 -17.67 -4.50
N ALA A 277 25.35 -18.79 -4.63
CA ALA A 277 25.36 -19.65 -5.82
C ALA A 277 23.98 -20.28 -6.10
N GLU A 278 23.22 -20.66 -5.07
CA GLU A 278 21.80 -21.06 -5.22
C GLU A 278 20.87 -19.91 -5.69
N GLY A 279 21.36 -18.67 -5.75
CA GLY A 279 20.59 -17.49 -6.09
C GLY A 279 19.86 -16.83 -4.91
N VAL A 280 20.17 -17.25 -3.68
CA VAL A 280 19.59 -16.67 -2.47
C VAL A 280 20.24 -15.32 -2.17
N LYS A 281 19.42 -14.25 -2.06
CA LYS A 281 19.89 -12.89 -1.76
C LYS A 281 20.15 -12.71 -0.26
N ILE A 282 21.39 -12.92 0.13
CA ILE A 282 21.87 -12.76 1.51
C ILE A 282 22.14 -11.28 1.81
N ARG A 283 21.75 -10.83 3.01
CA ARG A 283 21.92 -9.45 3.49
C ARG A 283 22.62 -9.44 4.84
N ASP A 284 23.94 -9.53 4.83
CA ASP A 284 24.78 -9.66 6.02
C ASP A 284 25.49 -8.35 6.41
N ASP A 285 25.09 -7.22 5.84
CA ASP A 285 25.70 -5.92 6.15
C ASP A 285 24.85 -5.15 7.16
N GLU A 286 25.34 -4.99 8.38
CA GLU A 286 24.65 -4.27 9.45
C GLU A 286 24.30 -2.84 9.06
N ARG A 287 25.28 -2.12 8.49
CA ARG A 287 25.12 -0.73 8.06
C ARG A 287 23.99 -0.59 7.04
N LEU A 288 23.96 -1.48 6.04
CA LEU A 288 22.90 -1.45 5.01
C LEU A 288 21.54 -1.83 5.58
N LEU A 289 21.48 -2.76 6.54
CA LEU A 289 20.25 -3.13 7.24
C LEU A 289 19.70 -1.96 8.08
N GLN A 290 20.56 -1.28 8.83
CA GLN A 290 20.20 -0.07 9.58
C GLN A 290 19.72 1.06 8.66
N GLU A 291 20.43 1.32 7.55
CA GLU A 291 19.98 2.29 6.57
C GLU A 291 18.63 1.92 5.95
N ALA A 292 18.41 0.63 5.67
CA ALA A 292 17.15 0.15 5.13
C ALA A 292 16.00 0.33 6.14
N LEU A 293 16.25 0.17 7.44
CA LEU A 293 15.33 0.54 8.51
C LEU A 293 15.04 2.04 8.51
N LYS A 294 16.08 2.89 8.55
CA LYS A 294 15.94 4.35 8.48
C LYS A 294 15.15 4.79 7.25
N ARG A 295 15.37 4.19 6.07
CA ARG A 295 14.60 4.45 4.83
C ARG A 295 13.13 4.01 4.96
N LYS A 296 12.84 2.91 5.67
CA LYS A 296 11.45 2.49 5.94
C LYS A 296 10.75 3.45 6.89
N GLU A 297 11.42 3.87 7.95
CA GLU A 297 10.90 4.81 8.93
C GLU A 297 10.65 6.19 8.32
N LYS A 298 11.58 6.71 7.52
CA LYS A 298 11.38 7.94 6.73
C LYS A 298 10.13 7.87 5.85
N ARG A 299 9.90 6.74 5.17
CA ARG A 299 8.68 6.52 4.36
C ARG A 299 7.41 6.39 5.20
N ARG A 300 7.48 5.88 6.42
CA ARG A 300 6.35 5.85 7.36
C ARG A 300 6.05 7.25 7.88
N ALA A 301 7.05 7.98 8.35
CA ALA A 301 6.94 9.36 8.79
C ALA A 301 6.39 10.29 7.70
N GLN A 302 6.82 10.12 6.44
CA GLN A 302 6.27 10.89 5.33
C GLN A 302 4.79 10.57 5.10
N ARG A 303 4.38 9.30 5.19
CA ARG A 303 2.96 8.92 5.06
C ARG A 303 2.14 9.49 6.22
N GLN A 304 2.66 9.41 7.43
CA GLN A 304 2.05 9.97 8.63
C GLN A 304 1.82 11.48 8.48
N ARG A 305 2.87 12.25 8.14
CA ARG A 305 2.76 13.70 7.88
C ARG A 305 1.77 14.03 6.77
N ARG A 306 1.69 13.22 5.71
CA ARG A 306 0.71 13.43 4.65
C ARG A 306 -0.72 13.19 5.13
N TRP A 307 -0.90 12.21 6.01
CA TRP A 307 -2.20 11.92 6.60
C TRP A 307 -2.62 13.04 7.57
N GLU A 308 -1.73 13.45 8.46
CA GLU A 308 -1.92 14.56 9.39
C GLU A 308 -2.25 15.87 8.65
N LYS A 309 -1.55 16.17 7.56
CA LYS A 309 -1.88 17.34 6.72
C LYS A 309 -3.27 17.27 6.11
N ARG A 310 -3.74 16.07 5.74
CA ARG A 310 -5.10 15.89 5.19
C ARG A 310 -6.14 16.06 6.28
N THR A 311 -5.95 15.46 7.46
CA THR A 311 -6.89 15.59 8.57
C THR A 311 -6.94 17.03 9.07
N ALA A 312 -5.78 17.67 9.25
CA ALA A 312 -5.69 19.09 9.59
C ALA A 312 -6.40 19.97 8.55
N GLY A 313 -6.16 19.74 7.25
CA GLY A 313 -6.82 20.51 6.19
C GLY A 313 -8.35 20.31 6.13
N VAL A 314 -8.87 19.17 6.58
CA VAL A 314 -10.33 18.96 6.72
C VAL A 314 -10.88 19.76 7.90
N VAL A 315 -10.22 19.68 9.05
CA VAL A 315 -10.62 20.43 10.26
C VAL A 315 -10.56 21.94 10.00
N GLU A 316 -9.49 22.42 9.37
CA GLU A 316 -9.32 23.83 9.02
C GLU A 316 -10.44 24.31 8.09
N LYS A 317 -10.78 23.55 7.04
CA LYS A 317 -11.90 23.90 6.15
C LYS A 317 -13.25 23.92 6.88
N MET A 318 -13.44 23.01 7.84
CA MET A 318 -14.64 22.98 8.67
C MET A 318 -14.72 24.24 9.55
N GLN A 319 -13.63 24.60 10.21
CA GLN A 319 -13.52 25.82 11.03
C GLN A 319 -13.74 27.07 10.18
N GLN A 320 -13.05 27.21 9.05
CA GLN A 320 -13.24 28.33 8.13
C GLN A 320 -14.70 28.50 7.69
N ARG A 321 -15.42 27.41 7.43
CA ARG A 321 -16.87 27.46 7.12
C ARG A 321 -17.69 27.97 8.30
N GLN A 322 -17.40 27.47 9.50
CA GLN A 322 -18.09 27.93 10.72
C GLN A 322 -17.78 29.40 11.01
N ASP A 323 -16.54 29.84 10.87
CA ASP A 323 -16.12 31.22 11.10
C ASP A 323 -16.73 32.18 10.08
N ARG A 324 -16.78 31.80 8.79
CA ARG A 324 -17.53 32.56 7.77
C ARG A 324 -19.01 32.69 8.15
N ARG A 325 -19.64 31.62 8.63
CA ARG A 325 -21.03 31.68 9.11
C ARG A 325 -21.18 32.63 10.31
N ARG A 326 -20.28 32.54 11.30
CA ARG A 326 -20.26 33.43 12.48
C ARG A 326 -20.09 34.89 12.09
N GLN A 327 -19.14 35.19 11.20
CA GLN A 327 -18.90 36.54 10.70
C GLN A 327 -20.12 37.07 9.92
N ASN A 328 -20.74 36.27 9.05
CA ASN A 328 -21.95 36.67 8.32
C ASN A 328 -23.12 36.94 9.27
N LEU A 329 -23.28 36.14 10.33
CA LEU A 329 -24.30 36.39 11.35
C LEU A 329 -24.01 37.67 12.14
N ARG A 330 -22.76 37.92 12.52
CA ARG A 330 -22.34 39.17 13.17
C ARG A 330 -22.62 40.39 12.29
N ARG A 331 -22.25 40.34 11.00
CA ARG A 331 -22.55 41.39 10.02
C ARG A 331 -24.05 41.63 9.85
N LYS A 332 -24.86 40.56 9.79
CA LYS A 332 -26.33 40.69 9.74
C LYS A 332 -26.90 41.34 11.00
N LYS A 333 -26.38 41.00 12.19
CA LYS A 333 -26.79 41.64 13.45
C LYS A 333 -26.41 43.12 13.47
N ALA A 334 -25.17 43.46 13.11
CA ALA A 334 -24.69 44.84 13.01
C ALA A 334 -25.53 45.65 12.02
N ALA A 335 -25.75 45.16 10.79
CA ALA A 335 -26.57 45.84 9.79
C ALA A 335 -28.03 46.03 10.25
N ARG A 336 -28.59 45.09 11.03
CA ARG A 336 -29.92 45.26 11.64
C ARG A 336 -29.91 46.37 12.70
N ALA A 337 -28.87 46.44 13.53
CA ALA A 337 -28.70 47.50 14.50
C ALA A 337 -28.53 48.87 13.80
N GLU A 338 -27.66 48.97 12.81
CA GLU A 338 -27.47 50.18 12.00
C GLU A 338 -28.77 50.62 11.32
N ARG A 339 -29.53 49.70 10.71
CA ARG A 339 -30.84 50.02 10.14
C ARG A 339 -31.82 50.58 11.19
N ARG A 340 -31.79 50.09 12.43
CA ARG A 340 -32.60 50.62 13.52
C ARG A 340 -32.15 52.04 13.91
N LEU A 341 -30.84 52.28 14.02
CA LEU A 341 -30.27 53.61 14.29
C LEU A 341 -30.61 54.60 13.18
N LEU A 342 -30.46 54.23 11.90
CA LEU A 342 -30.82 55.07 10.76
C LEU A 342 -32.31 55.39 10.72
N ARG A 343 -33.19 54.43 11.06
CA ARG A 343 -34.63 54.70 11.18
C ARG A 343 -34.95 55.66 12.32
N ALA A 344 -34.23 55.59 13.45
CA ALA A 344 -34.39 56.52 14.56
C ALA A 344 -33.97 57.94 14.15
N ARG A 345 -32.82 58.10 13.48
CA ARG A 345 -32.36 59.38 12.92
C ARG A 345 -33.35 59.97 11.93
N LYS A 346 -33.88 59.17 10.99
CA LYS A 346 -34.91 59.63 10.03
C LYS A 346 -36.21 60.07 10.69
N LYS A 347 -36.51 59.58 11.90
CA LYS A 347 -37.66 60.00 12.72
C LYS A 347 -37.33 61.20 13.64
N GLY A 348 -36.15 61.80 13.51
CA GLY A 348 -35.72 62.95 14.32
C GLY A 348 -35.28 62.61 15.74
N ARG A 349 -35.07 61.33 16.09
CA ARG A 349 -34.56 60.95 17.42
C ARG A 349 -33.06 61.16 17.49
N ILE A 350 -32.59 61.93 18.47
CA ILE A 350 -31.17 62.17 18.73
C ILE A 350 -30.59 60.92 19.41
N LEU A 351 -29.53 60.34 18.84
CA LEU A 351 -28.83 59.19 19.40
C LEU A 351 -27.64 59.64 20.27
N PRO A 352 -27.21 58.85 21.27
CA PRO A 352 -26.03 59.16 22.09
C PRO A 352 -24.77 59.42 21.26
N GLN A 353 -24.57 58.66 20.18
CA GLN A 353 -23.45 58.85 19.24
C GLN A 353 -23.48 60.21 18.53
N ASP A 354 -24.66 60.79 18.34
CA ASP A 354 -24.80 62.09 17.69
C ASP A 354 -24.49 63.23 18.67
N LEU A 355 -24.71 63.02 19.98
CA LEU A 355 -24.31 63.93 21.06
C LEU A 355 -22.79 63.92 21.28
N GLU A 356 -22.18 62.73 21.30
CA GLU A 356 -20.71 62.58 21.33
C GLU A 356 -20.06 63.25 20.12
N ARG A 357 -20.65 63.12 18.93
CA ARG A 357 -20.12 63.73 17.70
C ARG A 357 -20.28 65.24 17.66
N ALA A 358 -21.26 65.78 18.39
CA ALA A 358 -21.46 67.23 18.56
C ALA A 358 -20.63 67.82 19.70
N GLY A 359 -19.87 66.99 20.44
CA GLY A 359 -19.05 67.43 21.58
C GLY A 359 -19.86 67.92 22.78
N LEU A 360 -21.11 67.45 22.91
CA LEU A 360 -22.04 67.81 23.99
C LEU A 360 -22.01 66.83 25.17
N VAL A 361 -21.13 65.81 25.08
CA VAL A 361 -20.74 64.83 26.11
C VAL A 361 -19.24 64.70 26.00
#